data_AF-A0A813WDX4-F1
#
_entry.id   AF-A0A813WDX4-F1
#
_cell.length_a   1.000
_cell.length_b   1.000
_cell.length_c   1.000
_cell.angle_alpha   90.00
_cell.angle_beta   90.00
_cell.angle_gamma   90.00
#
_symmetry.space_group_name_H-M   'P 1'
#
loop_
_entity.id
_entity.type
_entity.pdbx_description
1 polymer ?
#
loop_
_entity_poly.entity_id
_entity_poly.type
_entity_poly.pdbx_seq_one_letter_code
_entity_poly.pdbx_strand_id
1 'polypeptide(L)'
;MTNCLIDKQIRIPLLGQISDLHRYREADKMMNYYGDLIEKHGHVLLYSFGPVVRLLVNELDMLADVLSEQNSKNYIKPIITSTVFAPIIGYHNLLVAEGSEHERARRMINPASYHTNLKSIISIIAEGEARLDQ
;
A
#
# COMPACT_ATOMS: atom_id res chain seq x y z
N MET A 1 -4.83 -23.27 -18.90
CA MET A 1 -6.23 -22.99 -18.52
C MET A 1 -6.27 -21.60 -17.89
N THR A 2 -6.04 -20.54 -18.68
CA THR A 2 -5.75 -19.19 -18.14
C THR A 2 -6.67 -18.12 -18.73
N ASN A 3 -7.72 -18.54 -19.45
CA ASN A 3 -8.60 -17.63 -20.20
C ASN A 3 -9.99 -17.45 -19.56
N CYS A 4 -10.23 -17.98 -18.34
CA CYS A 4 -11.58 -18.00 -17.73
C CYS A 4 -11.76 -17.00 -16.58
N LEU A 5 -10.69 -16.44 -16.01
CA LEU A 5 -10.78 -15.55 -14.83
C LEU A 5 -11.01 -14.07 -15.15
N ILE A 6 -10.95 -13.66 -16.42
CA ILE A 6 -11.14 -12.25 -16.81
C ILE A 6 -12.62 -11.92 -17.08
N ASP A 7 -13.46 -12.92 -17.35
CA ASP A 7 -14.82 -12.72 -17.86
C ASP A 7 -15.85 -12.26 -16.80
N LYS A 8 -15.43 -12.17 -15.52
CA LYS A 8 -16.25 -11.66 -14.40
C LYS A 8 -15.59 -10.50 -13.65
N GLN A 9 -14.65 -9.77 -14.26
CA GLN A 9 -14.13 -8.56 -13.61
C GLN A 9 -15.16 -7.43 -13.70
N ILE A 10 -15.78 -7.11 -12.56
CA ILE A 10 -16.73 -6.01 -12.46
C ILE A 10 -15.95 -4.70 -12.61
N ARG A 11 -16.18 -4.01 -13.73
CA ARG A 11 -15.59 -2.70 -14.02
C ARG A 11 -16.45 -1.61 -13.40
N ILE A 12 -15.90 -0.91 -12.42
CA ILE A 12 -16.60 0.16 -11.72
C ILE A 12 -16.10 1.52 -12.25
N PRO A 13 -16.97 2.32 -12.90
CA PRO A 13 -16.61 3.66 -13.35
C PRO A 13 -16.52 4.59 -12.15
N LEU A 14 -15.36 5.21 -11.94
CA LEU A 14 -15.12 6.05 -10.76
C LEU A 14 -16.01 7.31 -10.76
N LEU A 15 -16.42 7.82 -11.94
CA LEU A 15 -17.32 8.98 -12.08
C LEU A 15 -18.64 8.80 -11.32
N GLY A 16 -19.20 7.58 -11.28
CA GLY A 16 -20.43 7.30 -10.54
C GLY A 16 -20.23 7.16 -9.02
N GLN A 17 -18.98 7.13 -8.55
CA GLN A 17 -18.62 6.94 -7.15
C GLN A 17 -18.04 8.18 -6.49
N ILE A 18 -17.81 9.27 -7.23
CA ILE A 18 -17.18 10.49 -6.69
C ILE A 18 -18.03 11.09 -5.56
N SER A 19 -19.35 11.10 -5.69
CA SER A 19 -20.26 11.62 -4.66
C SER A 19 -20.19 10.82 -3.37
N ASP A 20 -20.25 9.48 -3.48
CA ASP A 20 -20.10 8.59 -2.34
C ASP A 20 -18.72 8.75 -1.72
N LEU A 21 -17.65 8.74 -2.52
CA LEU A 21 -16.28 8.95 -2.07
C LEU A 21 -16.12 10.24 -1.28
N HIS A 22 -16.72 11.34 -1.74
CA HIS A 22 -16.71 12.62 -1.04
C HIS A 22 -17.43 12.52 0.31
N ARG A 23 -18.63 11.94 0.33
CA ARG A 23 -19.43 11.75 1.54
C ARG A 23 -18.69 10.92 2.60
N TYR A 24 -18.08 9.80 2.20
CA TYR A 24 -17.31 8.96 3.12
C TYR A 24 -16.02 9.65 3.59
N ARG A 25 -15.39 10.48 2.75
CA ARG A 25 -14.22 11.26 3.12
C ARG A 25 -14.54 12.33 4.16
N GLU A 26 -15.63 13.08 3.98
CA GLU A 26 -16.07 14.10 4.94
C GLU A 26 -16.47 13.48 6.29
N ALA A 27 -17.01 12.27 6.26
CA ALA A 27 -17.40 11.52 7.46
C ALA A 27 -16.25 10.74 8.12
N ASP A 28 -15.02 10.83 7.61
CA ASP A 28 -13.85 10.05 8.03
C ASP A 28 -14.09 8.52 8.07
N LYS A 29 -14.86 8.02 7.10
CA LYS A 29 -15.30 6.61 7.01
C LYS A 29 -14.78 5.93 5.74
N MET A 30 -13.61 6.34 5.26
CA MET A 30 -13.01 5.81 4.03
C MET A 30 -12.82 4.29 4.05
N MET A 31 -12.51 3.70 5.21
CA MET A 31 -12.39 2.24 5.32
C MET A 31 -13.73 1.53 5.13
N ASN A 32 -14.83 2.12 5.61
CA ASN A 32 -16.17 1.55 5.42
C ASN A 32 -16.58 1.60 3.94
N TYR A 33 -16.22 2.66 3.22
CA TYR A 33 -16.45 2.75 1.77
C TYR A 33 -15.81 1.57 1.02
N TYR A 34 -14.56 1.22 1.35
CA TYR A 34 -13.91 0.05 0.74
C TYR A 34 -14.55 -1.26 1.19
N GLY A 35 -14.99 -1.37 2.46
CA GLY A 35 -15.75 -2.51 2.95
C GLY A 35 -17.04 -2.74 2.15
N ASP A 36 -17.84 -1.70 1.97
CA ASP A 36 -19.11 -1.74 1.22
C ASP A 36 -18.86 -2.09 -0.26
N LEU A 37 -17.77 -1.58 -0.84
CA LEU A 37 -17.34 -1.93 -2.21
C LEU A 37 -17.00 -3.41 -2.36
N ILE A 38 -16.24 -3.96 -1.42
CA ILE A 38 -15.82 -5.36 -1.42
C ILE A 38 -17.03 -6.27 -1.20
N GLU A 39 -17.94 -5.90 -0.30
CA GLU A 39 -19.18 -6.65 -0.07
C GLU A 39 -20.05 -6.69 -1.33
N LYS A 40 -20.15 -5.56 -2.05
CA LYS A 40 -21.00 -5.43 -3.23
C LYS A 40 -20.42 -6.06 -4.49
N HIS A 41 -19.11 -6.01 -4.67
CA HIS A 41 -18.44 -6.35 -5.93
C HIS A 41 -17.40 -7.48 -5.83
N GLY A 42 -17.12 -7.95 -4.62
CA GLY A 42 -16.13 -8.99 -4.35
C GLY A 42 -14.74 -8.44 -4.03
N HIS A 43 -13.82 -9.36 -3.74
CA HIS A 43 -12.46 -9.07 -3.26
C HIS A 43 -11.49 -8.60 -4.35
N VAL A 44 -11.87 -8.70 -5.63
CA VAL A 44 -11.05 -8.29 -6.77
C VAL A 44 -11.91 -7.43 -7.68
N LEU A 45 -11.56 -6.14 -7.78
CA LEU A 45 -12.33 -5.18 -8.56
C LEU A 45 -11.45 -4.28 -9.41
N LEU A 46 -11.96 -3.93 -10.59
CA LEU A 46 -11.32 -2.99 -11.50
C LEU A 46 -12.00 -1.63 -11.39
N TYR A 47 -11.25 -0.62 -10.96
CA TYR A 47 -11.69 0.76 -10.96
C TYR A 47 -11.06 1.51 -12.12
N SER A 48 -11.90 2.19 -12.90
CA SER A 48 -11.43 2.98 -14.04
C SER A 48 -11.77 4.45 -13.88
N PHE A 49 -10.76 5.31 -14.06
CA PHE A 49 -10.90 6.75 -14.15
C PHE A 49 -10.35 7.20 -15.51
N GLY A 50 -11.26 7.38 -16.48
CA GLY A 50 -10.88 7.63 -17.88
C GLY A 50 -10.00 6.50 -18.44
N PRO A 51 -8.84 6.80 -19.05
CA PRO A 51 -7.94 5.80 -19.61
C PRO A 51 -7.15 5.02 -18.54
N VAL A 52 -7.16 5.47 -17.28
CA VAL A 52 -6.44 4.82 -16.19
C VAL A 52 -7.31 3.74 -15.59
N VAL A 53 -6.89 2.49 -15.76
CA VAL A 53 -7.48 1.33 -15.09
C VAL A 53 -6.58 0.94 -13.93
N ARG A 54 -7.19 0.65 -12.80
CA ARG A 54 -6.48 0.19 -11.61
C ARG A 54 -7.21 -1.02 -11.02
N LEU A 55 -6.42 -1.90 -10.43
CA LEU A 55 -6.89 -3.14 -9.83
C LEU A 55 -6.81 -3.00 -8.31
N LEU A 56 -7.92 -3.27 -7.63
CA LEU A 56 -7.97 -3.42 -6.18
C LEU A 56 -8.05 -4.92 -5.88
N VAL A 57 -7.09 -5.40 -5.11
CA VAL A 57 -7.01 -6.80 -4.69
C VAL A 57 -7.06 -6.83 -3.18
N ASN A 58 -8.01 -7.57 -2.63
CA ASN A 58 -8.17 -7.81 -1.19
C ASN A 58 -8.25 -9.31 -0.86
N GLU A 59 -7.70 -10.15 -1.74
CA GLU A 59 -7.57 -11.59 -1.54
C GLU A 59 -6.13 -11.92 -1.13
N LEU A 60 -5.97 -12.66 -0.03
CA LEU A 60 -4.65 -12.89 0.58
C LEU A 60 -3.68 -13.61 -0.35
N ASP A 61 -4.15 -14.62 -1.10
CA ASP A 61 -3.31 -15.40 -2.02
C ASP A 61 -2.78 -14.53 -3.16
N MET A 62 -3.63 -13.66 -3.71
CA MET A 62 -3.23 -12.71 -4.75
C MET A 62 -2.32 -11.61 -4.21
N LEU A 63 -2.54 -11.14 -2.97
CA LEU A 63 -1.64 -10.19 -2.33
C LEU A 63 -0.26 -10.78 -2.11
N ALA A 64 -0.18 -12.04 -1.67
CA ALA A 64 1.08 -12.75 -1.51
C ALA A 64 1.82 -12.89 -2.85
N ASP A 65 1.10 -13.16 -3.94
CA ASP A 65 1.68 -13.24 -5.28
C ASP A 65 2.18 -11.87 -5.78
N VAL A 66 1.38 -10.81 -5.64
CA VAL A 66 1.76 -9.44 -6.05
C VAL A 66 2.94 -8.91 -5.25
N LEU A 67 2.98 -9.20 -3.95
CA LEU A 67 4.05 -8.74 -3.05
C LEU A 67 5.26 -9.69 -3.01
N SER A 68 5.20 -10.81 -3.74
CA SER A 68 6.31 -11.77 -3.83
C SER A 68 7.53 -11.14 -4.49
N GLU A 69 8.71 -11.42 -3.95
CA GLU A 69 9.98 -10.98 -4.52
C GLU A 69 10.18 -11.51 -5.95
N GLN A 70 9.61 -12.67 -6.26
CA GLN A 70 9.66 -13.30 -7.58
C GLN A 70 8.96 -12.45 -8.66
N ASN A 71 7.90 -11.73 -8.26
CA ASN A 71 7.11 -10.86 -9.12
C ASN A 71 7.48 -9.38 -9.00
N SER A 72 8.51 -9.04 -8.24
CA SER A 72 8.96 -7.65 -8.03
C SER A 72 9.28 -6.88 -9.31
N LYS A 73 9.61 -7.58 -10.41
CA LYS A 73 9.86 -6.96 -11.73
C LYS A 73 8.58 -6.63 -12.48
N ASN A 74 7.46 -7.27 -12.14
CA ASN A 74 6.16 -7.09 -12.79
C ASN A 74 5.35 -5.94 -12.18
N TYR A 75 5.67 -5.57 -10.94
CA TYR A 75 4.96 -4.54 -10.19
C TYR A 75 5.94 -3.45 -9.74
N ILE A 76 5.75 -2.24 -10.28
CA ILE A 76 6.51 -1.06 -9.89
C ILE A 76 5.64 -0.13 -9.05
N LYS A 77 6.27 0.65 -8.17
CA LYS A 77 5.57 1.71 -7.45
C LYS A 77 5.06 2.75 -8.46
N PRO A 78 3.85 3.28 -8.24
CA PRO A 78 3.32 4.32 -9.10
C PRO A 78 4.21 5.57 -9.11
N ILE A 79 4.24 6.29 -10.24
CA ILE A 79 5.00 7.55 -10.40
C ILE A 79 4.63 8.59 -9.32
N ILE A 80 3.38 8.57 -8.85
CA ILE A 80 2.93 9.48 -7.80
C ILE A 80 3.70 9.26 -6.49
N THR A 81 4.18 8.05 -6.22
CA THR A 81 4.95 7.75 -5.01
C THR A 81 6.26 8.54 -5.00
N SER A 82 7.00 8.57 -6.12
CA SER A 82 8.22 9.36 -6.20
C SER A 82 7.94 10.86 -6.25
N THR A 83 6.86 11.29 -6.88
CA THR A 83 6.55 12.72 -7.01
C THR A 83 6.12 13.36 -5.69
N VAL A 84 5.33 12.63 -4.88
CA VAL A 84 4.78 13.14 -3.62
C VAL A 84 5.73 12.90 -2.46
N PHE A 85 6.33 11.70 -2.36
CA PHE A 85 7.13 11.36 -1.17
C PHE A 85 8.60 11.75 -1.31
N ALA A 86 9.21 11.66 -2.50
CA ALA A 86 10.65 11.92 -2.63
C ALA A 86 11.10 13.31 -2.13
N PRO A 87 10.33 14.41 -2.30
CA PRO A 87 10.70 15.70 -1.75
C PRO A 87 10.76 15.74 -0.21
N ILE A 88 10.03 14.86 0.47
CA ILE A 88 9.91 14.82 1.93
C ILE A 88 10.97 13.89 2.54
N ILE A 89 11.13 12.69 1.95
CA ILE A 89 11.94 11.61 2.56
C ILE A 89 13.21 11.26 1.77
N GLY A 90 13.41 11.89 0.61
CA GLY A 90 14.52 11.64 -0.30
C GLY A 90 14.26 10.52 -1.32
N TYR A 91 14.96 10.59 -2.46
CA TYR A 91 14.81 9.65 -3.58
C TYR A 91 15.37 8.24 -3.31
N HIS A 92 16.35 8.12 -2.42
CA HIS A 92 16.99 6.85 -2.06
C HIS A 92 16.33 6.15 -0.87
N ASN A 93 15.18 6.64 -0.42
CA ASN A 93 14.44 6.04 0.69
C ASN A 93 13.77 4.74 0.25
N LEU A 94 13.65 3.77 1.17
CA LEU A 94 12.98 2.48 0.94
C LEU A 94 11.58 2.62 0.32
N LEU A 95 10.81 3.64 0.72
CA LEU A 95 9.45 3.86 0.20
C LEU A 95 9.44 4.26 -1.29
N VAL A 96 10.49 4.91 -1.80
CA VAL A 96 10.55 5.44 -3.18
C VAL A 96 11.47 4.62 -4.07
N ALA A 97 12.58 4.13 -3.52
CA ALA A 97 13.60 3.40 -4.25
C ALA A 97 13.06 2.10 -4.87
N GLU A 98 13.63 1.72 -6.00
CA GLU A 98 13.30 0.50 -6.74
C GLU A 98 14.57 -0.32 -7.04
N GLY A 99 14.40 -1.62 -7.30
CA GLY A 99 15.48 -2.52 -7.71
C GLY A 99 16.66 -2.54 -6.74
N SER A 100 17.88 -2.36 -7.26
CA SER A 100 19.12 -2.44 -6.46
C SER A 100 19.20 -1.37 -5.35
N GLU A 101 18.64 -0.18 -5.57
CA GLU A 101 18.60 0.85 -4.54
C GLU A 101 17.62 0.49 -3.42
N HIS A 102 16.50 -0.14 -3.76
CA HIS A 102 15.56 -0.68 -2.78
C HIS A 102 16.21 -1.79 -1.95
N GLU A 103 16.94 -2.71 -2.58
CA GLU A 103 17.70 -3.75 -1.87
C GLU A 103 18.77 -3.16 -0.94
N ARG A 104 19.51 -2.15 -1.40
CA ARG A 104 20.51 -1.44 -0.60
C ARG A 104 19.86 -0.83 0.65
N ALA A 105 18.74 -0.13 0.48
CA ALA A 105 17.99 0.46 1.58
C ALA A 105 17.48 -0.61 2.56
N ARG A 106 16.96 -1.75 2.08
CA ARG A 106 16.56 -2.89 2.94
C ARG A 106 17.73 -3.43 3.75
N ARG A 107 18.89 -3.64 3.13
CA ARG A 107 20.09 -4.15 3.82
C ARG A 107 20.56 -3.21 4.94
N MET A 108 20.34 -1.90 4.79
CA MET A 108 20.65 -0.93 5.84
C MET A 108 19.66 -0.96 7.01
N ILE A 109 18.37 -1.17 6.74
CA ILE A 109 17.30 -1.09 7.77
C ILE A 109 17.09 -2.42 8.51
N ASN A 110 17.13 -3.54 7.80
CA ASN A 110 16.86 -4.87 8.36
C ASN A 110 17.68 -5.18 9.63
N PRO A 111 18.98 -4.83 9.73
CA PRO A 111 19.75 -5.06 10.94
C PRO A 111 19.21 -4.35 12.18
N ALA A 112 18.65 -3.15 12.03
CA ALA A 112 18.06 -2.41 13.14
C ALA A 112 16.76 -3.07 13.65
N SER A 113 16.10 -3.88 12.82
CA SER A 113 14.85 -4.56 13.14
C SER A 113 15.05 -5.95 13.80
N TYR A 114 16.29 -6.34 14.09
CA TYR A 114 16.54 -7.57 14.84
C TYR A 114 16.13 -7.42 16.31
N HIS A 115 15.62 -8.51 16.90
CA HIS A 115 15.10 -8.53 18.27
C HIS A 115 16.08 -7.95 19.32
N THR A 116 17.38 -8.16 19.16
CA THR A 116 18.41 -7.60 20.05
C THR A 116 18.44 -6.08 20.04
N ASN A 117 18.25 -5.48 18.86
CA ASN A 117 18.28 -4.03 18.64
C ASN A 117 16.92 -3.39 18.92
N LEU A 118 15.83 -4.13 18.74
CA LEU A 118 14.49 -3.66 19.12
C LEU A 118 14.38 -3.43 20.63
N LYS A 119 14.98 -4.29 21.45
CA LYS A 119 14.97 -4.12 22.91
C LYS A 119 15.60 -2.80 23.35
N SER A 120 16.72 -2.40 22.74
CA SER A 120 17.36 -1.13 23.08
C SER A 120 16.55 0.08 22.59
N ILE A 121 15.87 -0.03 21.44
CA ILE A 121 14.96 1.03 20.97
C ILE A 121 13.79 1.20 21.95
N ILE A 122 13.17 0.10 22.39
CA ILE A 122 12.04 0.12 23.32
C ILE A 122 12.46 0.75 24.66
N SER A 123 13.64 0.42 25.20
CA SER A 123 14.10 1.03 26.45
C SER A 123 14.31 2.53 26.32
N ILE A 124 14.86 3.00 25.19
CA ILE A 124 15.04 4.44 24.93
C ILE A 124 13.68 5.16 24.87
N ILE A 125 12.68 4.56 24.20
CA ILE A 125 11.34 5.15 24.11
C ILE A 125 10.70 5.23 25.50
N ALA A 126 10.74 4.14 26.28
CA ALA A 126 10.17 4.11 27.63
C ALA A 126 10.85 5.11 28.58
N GLU A 127 12.17 5.27 28.49
CA GLU A 127 12.91 6.30 29.23
C GLU A 127 12.52 7.72 28.79
N GLY A 128 12.23 7.91 27.51
CA GLY A 128 11.74 9.18 26.97
C GLY A 128 10.35 9.56 27.49
N GLU A 129 9.43 8.60 27.54
CA GLU A 129 8.08 8.78 28.10
C GLU A 129 8.15 9.15 29.59
N ALA A 130 8.96 8.44 30.38
CA ALA A 130 9.13 8.72 31.81
C ALA A 130 9.68 10.12 32.13
N ARG A 131 10.34 10.78 31.17
CA ARG A 131 10.83 12.17 31.31
C ARG A 131 9.81 13.22 30.91
N LEU A 132 8.85 12.87 30.07
CA LEU A 132 7.78 13.78 29.64
C LEU A 132 6.63 13.85 30.65
N ASP A 133 6.51 12.84 31.52
CA ASP A 133 5.54 12.79 32.61
C ASP A 133 6.01 13.46 33.92
N GLN A 134 7.17 14.13 33.90
CA GLN A 134 7.72 14.95 35.01
C GLN A 134 7.57 16.45 34.71
#